data_AF-K1LNX5-F1
#
_entry.id   AF-K1LNX5-F1
#
_cell.length_a   1.000
_cell.length_b   1.000
_cell.length_c   1.000
_cell.angle_alpha   90.00
_cell.angle_beta   90.00
_cell.angle_gamma   90.00
#
_symmetry.space_group_name_H-M   'P 1'
#
loop_
_entity.id
_entity.type
_entity.pdbx_description
1 polymer ?
#
loop_
_entity_poly.entity_id
_entity_poly.type
_entity_poly.pdbx_seq_one_letter_code
_entity_poly.pdbx_strand_id
1 'polypeptide(L)'
;MQKIYGNVYVYIQSLASHVNVLLKEDDKYETYIIKGDECEFVIVFSKDDNEPRVELQLTCPNNDEYLIIGEFYDFQNNEKEKDEIFKIVKAVLSNSIKITHFFIKIS
;
A
#
# COMPACT_ATOMS: atom_id res chain seq x y z
N MET A 1 13.07 -2.06 -7.83
CA MET A 1 11.82 -1.34 -7.51
C MET A 1 11.33 -0.42 -8.62
N GLN A 2 11.94 0.75 -8.90
CA GLN A 2 11.44 1.66 -9.95
C GLN A 2 11.31 1.02 -11.34
N LYS A 3 12.25 0.15 -11.73
CA LYS A 3 12.20 -0.59 -13.00
C LYS A 3 11.01 -1.56 -13.11
N ILE A 4 10.51 -2.03 -11.97
CA ILE A 4 9.46 -3.05 -11.89
C ILE A 4 8.11 -2.33 -11.74
N TYR A 5 7.98 -1.47 -10.74
CA TYR A 5 6.70 -0.85 -10.37
C TYR A 5 6.48 0.54 -11.01
N GLY A 6 7.48 1.08 -11.72
CA GLY A 6 7.36 2.29 -12.50
C GLY A 6 6.82 3.49 -11.71
N ASN A 7 5.84 4.17 -12.30
CA ASN A 7 5.25 5.38 -11.75
C ASN A 7 4.52 5.15 -10.42
N VAL A 8 4.06 3.93 -10.12
CA VAL A 8 3.48 3.62 -8.81
C VAL A 8 4.51 3.82 -7.71
N TYR A 9 5.70 3.26 -7.89
CA TYR A 9 6.78 3.39 -6.91
C TYR A 9 7.25 4.84 -6.74
N VAL A 10 7.44 5.56 -7.85
CA VAL A 10 7.84 6.97 -7.82
C VAL A 10 6.81 7.84 -7.10
N TYR A 11 5.52 7.59 -7.35
CA TYR A 11 4.44 8.30 -6.68
C TYR A 11 4.44 8.06 -5.16
N ILE A 12 4.56 6.80 -4.72
CA ILE A 12 4.59 6.48 -3.29
C ILE A 12 5.83 7.07 -2.60
N GLN A 13 7.00 7.03 -3.24
CA GLN A 13 8.20 7.69 -2.71
C GLN A 13 8.01 9.20 -2.58
N SER A 14 7.42 9.84 -3.58
CA SER A 14 7.11 11.26 -3.53
C SER A 14 6.10 11.57 -2.43
N LEU A 15 5.07 10.74 -2.22
CA LEU A 15 4.17 10.91 -1.08
C LEU A 15 4.91 10.80 0.25
N ALA A 16 5.80 9.81 0.38
CA ALA A 16 6.57 9.58 1.59
C ALA A 16 7.48 10.76 2.00
N SER A 17 7.88 11.62 1.06
CA SER A 17 8.63 12.84 1.38
C SER A 17 7.76 13.99 1.91
N HIS A 18 6.43 13.90 1.77
CA HIS A 18 5.48 14.96 2.13
C HIS A 18 4.60 14.61 3.33
N VAL A 19 4.56 13.35 3.75
CA VAL A 19 3.80 12.86 4.90
C VAL A 19 4.73 12.14 5.87
N ASN A 20 4.34 12.03 7.14
CA ASN A 20 5.17 11.37 8.15
C ASN A 20 5.15 9.84 7.91
N VAL A 21 6.14 9.35 7.17
CA VAL A 21 6.25 7.95 6.76
C VAL A 21 7.43 7.27 7.44
N LEU A 22 7.17 6.09 7.97
CA LEU A 22 8.20 5.16 8.38
C LEU A 22 8.46 4.17 7.25
N LEU A 23 9.66 4.20 6.69
CA LEU A 23 10.14 3.18 5.76
C LEU A 23 10.72 2.02 6.56
N LYS A 24 10.23 0.80 6.28
CA LYS A 24 10.83 -0.45 6.73
C LYS A 24 11.22 -1.27 5.51
N GLU A 25 12.38 -1.90 5.58
CA GLU A 25 12.90 -2.68 4.48
C GLU A 25 13.51 -3.97 5.03
N ASP A 26 13.15 -5.09 4.42
CA ASP A 26 13.74 -6.40 4.67
C ASP A 26 14.19 -7.06 3.35
N ASP A 27 14.69 -8.29 3.40
CA ASP A 27 15.20 -8.98 2.21
C ASP A 27 14.13 -9.20 1.13
N LYS A 28 12.84 -9.27 1.50
CA LYS A 28 11.72 -9.61 0.64
C LYS A 28 10.85 -8.42 0.28
N TYR A 29 10.78 -7.42 1.16
CA TYR A 29 9.80 -6.35 1.05
C TYR A 29 10.39 -4.96 1.31
N GLU A 30 9.82 -3.98 0.62
CA GLU A 30 9.96 -2.56 0.94
C GLU A 30 8.59 -2.03 1.37
N THR A 31 8.50 -1.54 2.60
CA THR A 31 7.23 -1.22 3.26
C THR A 31 7.19 0.25 3.70
N TYR A 32 6.19 0.98 3.21
CA TYR A 32 5.91 2.35 3.60
C TYR A 32 4.75 2.35 4.60
N ILE A 33 4.99 2.85 5.81
CA ILE A 33 3.98 2.95 6.86
C ILE A 33 3.63 4.42 7.06
N ILE A 34 2.40 4.78 6.72
CA ILE A 34 1.86 6.12 6.86
C ILE A 34 0.98 6.14 8.11
N LYS A 35 1.39 6.92 9.12
CA LYS A 35 0.63 7.04 10.38
C LYS A 35 -0.63 7.87 10.13
N GLY A 36 -1.80 7.29 10.41
CA GLY A 36 -3.05 8.02 10.60
C GLY A 36 -3.36 8.20 12.08
N ASP A 37 -4.46 8.91 12.37
CA ASP A 37 -4.88 9.22 13.76
C ASP A 37 -5.32 7.97 14.54
N GLU A 38 -6.04 7.05 13.87
CA GLU A 38 -6.57 5.83 14.49
C GLU A 38 -5.98 4.54 13.90
N CYS A 39 -5.59 4.54 12.62
CA CYS A 39 -5.02 3.39 11.93
C CYS A 39 -3.86 3.82 11.05
N GLU A 40 -2.96 2.89 10.80
CA GLU A 40 -1.80 3.02 9.94
C GLU A 40 -2.15 2.47 8.55
N PHE A 41 -1.80 3.24 7.52
CA PHE A 41 -1.88 2.78 6.15
C PHE A 41 -0.52 2.26 5.72
N VAL A 42 -0.47 1.00 5.29
CA VAL A 42 0.78 0.29 4.97
C VAL A 42 0.77 -0.07 3.50
N ILE A 43 1.86 0.24 2.80
CA ILE A 43 2.07 -0.08 1.39
C ILE A 43 3.29 -0.97 1.30
N VAL A 44 3.11 -2.19 0.82
CA VAL A 44 4.18 -3.19 0.70
C VAL A 44 4.49 -3.42 -0.77
N PHE A 45 5.76 -3.33 -1.12
CA PHE A 45 6.26 -3.75 -2.42
C PHE A 45 7.10 -5.02 -2.27
N SER A 46 6.80 -6.06 -3.05
CA SER A 46 7.67 -7.24 -3.19
C SER A 46 8.97 -6.85 -3.89
N LYS A 47 10.10 -7.35 -3.38
CA LYS A 47 11.41 -7.24 -4.03
C LYS A 47 11.71 -8.42 -4.95
N ASP A 48 10.83 -9.42 -5.01
CA ASP A 48 10.97 -10.53 -5.95
C ASP A 48 10.54 -10.08 -7.35
N ASP A 49 11.52 -9.97 -8.25
CA ASP A 49 11.29 -9.60 -9.65
C ASP A 49 10.48 -10.66 -10.41
N ASN A 50 10.41 -11.91 -9.93
CA ASN A 50 9.60 -12.97 -10.54
C ASN A 50 8.14 -12.95 -10.09
N GLU A 51 7.88 -12.40 -8.91
CA GLU A 51 6.54 -12.27 -8.32
C GLU A 51 6.30 -10.83 -7.84
N PRO A 52 6.20 -9.89 -8.80
CA PRO A 52 6.04 -8.48 -8.49
C PRO A 52 4.64 -8.22 -7.95
N ARG A 53 4.58 -7.72 -6.72
CA ARG A 53 3.36 -7.52 -5.95
C ARG A 53 3.38 -6.18 -5.24
N VAL A 54 2.26 -5.46 -5.31
CA VAL A 54 1.95 -4.35 -4.40
C VAL A 54 0.75 -4.73 -3.55
N GLU A 55 0.91 -4.62 -2.24
CA GLU A 55 -0.14 -4.87 -1.26
C GLU A 55 -0.41 -3.58 -0.48
N LEU A 56 -1.68 -3.22 -0.38
CA LEU A 56 -2.18 -2.05 0.35
C LEU A 56 -2.94 -2.56 1.57
N GLN A 57 -2.51 -2.16 2.76
CA GLN A 57 -3.05 -2.65 4.03
C GLN A 57 -3.47 -1.51 4.94
N LEU A 58 -4.42 -1.78 5.83
CA LEU A 58 -4.77 -0.94 6.98
C LEU A 58 -4.56 -1.73 8.26
N THR A 59 -3.80 -1.16 9.20
CA THR A 59 -3.51 -1.75 10.51
C THR A 59 -3.96 -0.79 11.60
N CYS A 60 -4.75 -1.24 12.57
CA CYS A 60 -5.16 -0.39 13.69
C CYS A 60 -4.51 -0.90 14.98
N PRO A 61 -3.98 -0.02 15.86
CA PRO A 61 -3.10 -0.39 16.97
C PRO A 61 -3.74 -1.29 18.04
N ASN A 62 -5.08 -1.39 18.06
CA ASN A 62 -5.80 -2.25 19.00
C ASN A 62 -6.16 -3.63 18.41
N ASN A 63 -5.68 -3.95 17.20
CA ASN A 63 -5.93 -5.22 16.55
C ASN A 63 -4.60 -5.75 15.98
N ASP A 64 -4.23 -6.99 16.32
CA ASP A 64 -3.07 -7.68 15.71
C ASP A 64 -3.33 -8.07 14.24
N GLU A 65 -4.50 -7.73 13.73
CA GLU A 65 -4.96 -8.00 12.39
C GLU A 65 -4.81 -6.77 11.48
N TYR A 66 -4.47 -7.03 10.22
CA TYR A 66 -4.46 -6.03 9.17
C TYR A 66 -5.52 -6.36 8.11
N LEU A 67 -6.11 -5.33 7.52
CA LEU A 67 -7.01 -5.45 6.38
C LEU A 67 -6.26 -5.22 5.09
N ILE A 68 -6.28 -6.18 4.17
CA ILE A 68 -5.83 -5.98 2.79
C ILE A 68 -6.94 -5.27 2.03
N ILE A 69 -6.67 -4.04 1.57
CA ILE A 69 -7.61 -3.25 0.77
C ILE A 69 -7.27 -3.22 -0.71
N GLY A 70 -6.13 -3.78 -1.10
CA GLY A 70 -5.75 -3.98 -2.49
C GLY A 70 -4.53 -4.87 -2.58
N GLU A 71 -4.54 -5.80 -3.54
CA GLU A 71 -3.40 -6.65 -3.85
C GLU A 71 -3.28 -6.76 -5.37
N PHE A 72 -2.12 -6.36 -5.90
CA PHE A 72 -1.90 -6.20 -7.33
C PHE A 72 -0.66 -6.96 -7.75
N TYR A 73 -0.83 -7.85 -8.72
CA TYR A 73 0.20 -8.74 -9.27
C TYR A 73 0.44 -8.41 -10.74
N ASP A 74 1.68 -8.46 -11.19
CA ASP A 74 2.04 -8.35 -12.63
C ASP A 74 1.41 -7.15 -13.37
N PHE A 75 1.12 -6.06 -12.64
CA PHE A 75 0.37 -4.91 -13.15
C PHE A 75 1.23 -3.93 -13.97
N GLN A 76 2.49 -4.25 -14.28
CA GLN A 76 3.44 -3.31 -14.90
C GLN A 76 2.97 -2.78 -16.25
N ASN A 77 2.17 -3.55 -16.97
CA ASN A 77 1.62 -3.16 -18.27
C ASN A 77 0.10 -2.88 -18.20
N ASN A 78 -0.48 -2.82 -17.00
CA ASN A 78 -1.90 -2.60 -16.77
C ASN A 78 -2.17 -1.22 -16.18
N GLU A 79 -2.40 -0.24 -17.05
CA GLU A 79 -2.68 1.15 -16.62
C GLU A 79 -3.93 1.26 -15.72
N LYS A 80 -4.92 0.39 -15.91
CA LYS A 80 -6.14 0.40 -15.10
C LYS A 80 -5.86 0.04 -13.64
N GLU A 81 -5.02 -0.97 -13.40
CA GLU A 81 -4.61 -1.37 -12.06
C GLU A 81 -3.72 -0.31 -11.39
N LYS A 82 -2.81 0.31 -12.15
CA LYS A 82 -2.02 1.46 -11.66
C LYS A 82 -2.94 2.60 -11.22
N ASP A 83 -3.92 2.97 -12.04
CA ASP A 83 -4.91 3.98 -11.71
C ASP A 83 -5.73 3.63 -10.46
N GLU A 84 -6.03 2.36 -10.26
CA GLU A 84 -6.74 1.88 -9.07
C GLU A 84 -5.88 2.03 -7.81
N ILE A 85 -4.60 1.64 -7.86
CA ILE A 85 -3.63 1.87 -6.78
C ILE A 85 -3.59 3.36 -6.41
N PHE A 86 -3.45 4.24 -7.40
CA PHE A 86 -3.42 5.69 -7.18
C PHE A 86 -4.71 6.21 -6.52
N LYS A 87 -5.88 5.73 -6.97
CA LYS A 87 -7.17 6.12 -6.39
C LYS A 87 -7.30 5.69 -4.95
N ILE A 88 -6.95 4.44 -4.62
CA ILE A 88 -7.02 3.91 -3.25
C ILE A 88 -6.10 4.73 -2.35
N VAL A 89 -4.83 4.87 -2.71
CA VAL A 89 -3.84 5.62 -1.93
C VAL A 89 -4.30 7.06 -1.69
N LYS A 90 -4.74 7.75 -2.74
CA LYS A 90 -5.23 9.13 -2.63
C LYS A 90 -6.46 9.22 -1.72
N ALA A 91 -7.40 8.28 -1.83
CA ALA A 91 -8.65 8.31 -1.07
C ALA A 91 -8.46 7.99 0.42
N VAL A 92 -7.51 7.11 0.76
CA VAL A 92 -7.09 6.88 2.16
C VAL A 92 -6.46 8.15 2.72
N LEU A 93 -5.48 8.73 2.01
CA LEU A 93 -4.75 9.91 2.50
C LEU A 93 -5.61 11.17 2.58
N SER A 94 -6.67 11.30 1.78
CA SER A 94 -7.61 12.41 1.85
C SER A 94 -8.70 12.24 2.93
N ASN A 95 -8.58 11.24 3.82
CA ASN A 95 -9.62 10.85 4.79
C ASN A 95 -11.00 10.60 4.15
N SER A 96 -11.04 10.31 2.84
CA SER A 96 -12.29 10.18 2.08
C SER A 96 -12.84 8.75 2.12
N ILE A 97 -12.00 7.76 2.43
CA ILE A 97 -12.46 6.42 2.79
C ILE A 97 -12.83 6.45 4.27
N LYS A 98 -14.12 6.58 4.56
CA LYS A 98 -14.67 6.15 5.85
C LYS A 98 -14.64 4.63 5.85
N ILE A 99 -13.70 4.03 6.57
CA ILE A 99 -13.64 2.58 6.76
C ILE A 99 -14.80 2.21 7.68
N THR A 100 -15.94 1.86 7.11
CA THR A 100 -17.17 1.65 7.89
C THR A 100 -17.33 0.21 8.37
N HIS A 101 -16.72 -0.79 7.71
CA HIS A 101 -16.79 -2.20 8.11
C HIS A 101 -15.61 -3.02 7.56
N PHE A 102 -15.07 -3.92 8.38
CA PHE A 102 -14.06 -4.91 8.01
C PHE A 102 -14.73 -6.24 7.65
N PHE A 103 -14.31 -6.87 6.54
CA PHE A 103 -14.63 -8.27 6.24
C PHE A 103 -13.40 -9.12 6.55
N ILE A 104 -13.47 -9.90 7.63
CA ILE A 104 -12.46 -10.92 7.92
C ILE A 104 -12.76 -12.11 7.00
N LYS A 105 -11.86 -12.42 6.06
CA LYS A 105 -11.87 -13.72 5.38
C LYS A 105 -11.13 -14.71 6.30
N ILE A 106 -11.90 -15.48 7.06
CA ILE A 106 -11.36 -16.61 7.81
C ILE A 106 -11.09 -17.74 6.82
N SER A 107 -9.84 -18.17 6.75
CA SER A 107 -9.36 -19.32 5.98
C SER A 107 -9.88 -20.64 6.53
#